data_AF-A0A1H1FBS6-F1
#
_entry.id   AF-A0A1H1FBS6-F1
#
_cell.length_a   1.000
_cell.length_b   1.000
_cell.length_c   1.000
_cell.angle_alpha   90.00
_cell.angle_beta   90.00
_cell.angle_gamma   90.00
#
_symmetry.space_group_name_H-M   'P 1'
#
loop_
_entity.id
_entity.type
_entity.pdbx_description
1 polymer ?
#
loop_
_entity_poly.entity_id
_entity_poly.type
_entity_poly.pdbx_seq_one_letter_code
_entity_poly.pdbx_strand_id
1 'polypeptide(L)'
;MPYVLGVHLGTSTTSAAVMGRSGGRWTAATPFPLGSARPDVPSVVARAPDGGYLAGEAAAAKQAESHEWGCSGFVSALGEDAPLLLGGEFVHAHRLAAAMIEWVADQVAHRHGHPAEHIAVTHSSTWGPHRTHLLHLALAELGLTDITLLAEPFAVAVDYATRQGVANGGSIAVGNLGSSGSSAAVLRKDEPHDSDGTVATERGPGSGLDFLGTPVDSGESAGADLDDLVLERVRADFGEALSRLDPTEPRERGAALRLRAECSKAKEELSQRESSRVNVLLPGSSGEVPLARAHYERLARPYLEWVPEILVQAIQSASLSPEDLEAVVLAGGPARTPLLRNLVQQRLYETQPGLETIESPVRVDGSPELVAARGAACWAAEALSAATDRAVAGAETSVLMRVSDREDNSSPASSDEYDVDGAEAEIDDVSADSTAEPPRPPVEVEPMHVEPPPKRKALKVAKLSLAALLIIFGLVMTVMQGFGGSQQPASPGVMQQVGK
;
A
#
# COMPACT_ATOMS: atom_id res chain seq x y z
N MET A 1 4.52 2.23 21.86
CA MET A 1 3.36 3.14 21.98
C MET A 1 2.37 2.72 20.93
N PRO A 2 1.05 2.67 21.20
CA PRO A 2 0.03 2.41 20.18
C PRO A 2 0.30 3.22 18.90
N TYR A 3 0.21 2.58 17.74
CA TYR A 3 0.53 3.19 16.44
C TYR A 3 -0.23 2.49 15.31
N VAL A 4 -0.47 3.21 14.22
CA VAL A 4 -0.94 2.65 12.94
C VAL A 4 0.17 2.67 11.90
N LEU A 5 0.06 1.76 10.93
CA LEU A 5 1.01 1.58 9.83
C LEU A 5 0.30 1.80 8.49
N GLY A 6 0.83 2.74 7.69
CA GLY A 6 0.51 2.85 6.27
C GLY A 6 1.62 2.22 5.43
N VAL A 7 1.25 1.38 4.46
CA VAL A 7 2.17 0.74 3.52
C VAL A 7 1.77 1.09 2.09
N HIS A 8 2.72 1.54 1.28
CA HIS A 8 2.56 1.64 -0.16
C HIS A 8 3.33 0.49 -0.84
N LEU A 9 2.60 -0.47 -1.40
CA LEU A 9 3.15 -1.59 -2.17
C LEU A 9 3.22 -1.20 -3.67
N GLY A 10 4.20 -0.37 -4.01
CA GLY A 10 4.49 0.00 -5.40
C GLY A 10 5.15 -1.13 -6.19
N THR A 11 5.09 -1.06 -7.51
CA THR A 11 5.54 -2.16 -8.40
C THR A 11 7.05 -2.31 -8.49
N SER A 12 7.82 -1.23 -8.31
CA SER A 12 9.30 -1.27 -8.16
C SER A 12 9.81 -1.00 -6.76
N THR A 13 9.10 -0.21 -5.94
CA THR A 13 9.51 0.12 -4.57
C THR A 13 8.33 0.06 -3.60
N THR A 14 8.63 -0.35 -2.36
CA THR A 14 7.69 -0.38 -1.23
C THR A 14 8.14 0.67 -0.22
N SER A 15 7.20 1.48 0.27
CA SER A 15 7.44 2.48 1.32
C SER A 15 6.44 2.33 2.47
N ALA A 16 6.80 2.81 3.65
CA ALA A 16 5.97 2.72 4.85
C ALA A 16 5.97 4.05 5.63
N ALA A 17 4.90 4.29 6.39
CA ALA A 17 4.79 5.40 7.32
C ALA A 17 4.03 4.98 8.59
N VAL A 18 4.32 5.65 9.71
CA VAL A 18 3.68 5.40 11.00
C VAL A 18 3.14 6.67 11.64
N MET A 19 2.04 6.52 12.38
CA MET A 19 1.50 7.52 13.30
C MET A 19 1.35 6.89 14.68
N GLY A 20 2.05 7.44 15.66
CA GLY A 20 1.91 7.01 17.06
C GLY A 20 0.78 7.75 17.76
N ARG A 21 0.20 7.15 18.80
CA ARG A 21 -0.82 7.78 19.65
C ARG A 21 -0.22 8.20 20.99
N SER A 22 -0.37 9.47 21.34
CA SER A 22 0.14 10.07 22.58
C SER A 22 -0.84 11.11 23.13
N GLY A 23 -1.16 11.04 24.42
CA GLY A 23 -2.18 11.91 25.03
C GLY A 23 -3.57 11.81 24.37
N GLY A 24 -3.91 10.62 23.85
CA GLY A 24 -5.15 10.34 23.10
C GLY A 24 -5.12 10.76 21.62
N ARG A 25 -4.24 11.69 21.24
CA ARG A 25 -4.10 12.22 19.86
C ARG A 25 -3.08 11.42 19.05
N TRP A 26 -3.22 11.43 17.74
CA TRP A 26 -2.22 10.91 16.82
C TRP A 26 -1.10 11.93 16.56
N THR A 27 0.11 11.46 16.32
CA THR A 27 1.20 12.26 15.72
C THR A 27 0.95 12.49 14.24
N ALA A 28 1.66 13.44 13.63
CA ALA A 28 1.75 13.51 12.16
C ALA A 28 2.29 12.19 11.58
N ALA A 29 1.93 11.88 10.34
CA ALA A 29 2.46 10.74 9.60
C ALA A 29 3.96 10.92 9.33
N THR A 30 4.75 9.94 9.75
CA THR A 30 6.21 9.94 9.58
C THR A 30 6.64 8.76 8.73
N PRO A 31 7.38 8.96 7.62
CA PRO A 31 7.94 7.85 6.85
C PRO A 31 8.83 6.97 7.73
N PHE A 32 8.59 5.66 7.69
CA PHE A 32 9.38 4.68 8.42
C PHE A 32 10.54 4.24 7.52
N PRO A 33 11.82 4.39 7.93
CA PRO A 33 12.93 3.99 7.08
C PRO A 33 13.05 2.47 7.04
N LEU A 34 12.63 1.88 5.91
CA LEU A 34 12.79 0.47 5.57
C LEU A 34 14.18 0.18 5.00
N GLY A 35 14.70 1.08 4.17
CA GLY A 35 16.00 0.96 3.52
C GLY A 35 17.16 1.50 4.36
N SER A 36 18.39 1.23 3.89
CA SER A 36 19.63 1.65 4.54
C SER A 36 20.09 3.05 4.12
N ALA A 37 19.88 3.40 2.84
CA ALA A 37 20.20 4.71 2.26
C ALA A 37 18.96 5.56 1.92
N ARG A 38 17.77 4.94 1.88
CA ARG A 38 16.50 5.55 1.50
C ARG A 38 15.37 5.09 2.44
N PRO A 39 14.28 5.85 2.57
CA PRO A 39 13.12 5.41 3.34
C PRO A 39 12.35 4.26 2.68
N ASP A 40 12.32 4.23 1.34
CA ASP A 40 11.75 3.14 0.51
C ASP A 40 12.76 2.01 0.25
N VAL A 41 12.25 0.82 -0.09
CA VAL A 41 13.05 -0.36 -0.50
C VAL A 41 12.54 -0.95 -1.81
N PRO A 42 13.37 -1.70 -2.57
CA PRO A 42 12.91 -2.42 -3.76
C PRO A 42 11.77 -3.41 -3.46
N SER A 43 10.75 -3.47 -4.33
CA SER A 43 9.67 -4.46 -4.28
C SER A 43 10.15 -5.81 -4.85
N VAL A 44 11.07 -6.43 -4.11
CA VAL A 44 11.69 -7.72 -4.41
C VAL A 44 11.51 -8.64 -3.21
N VAL A 45 11.07 -9.88 -3.45
CA VAL A 45 10.94 -10.94 -2.45
C VAL A 45 11.85 -12.09 -2.84
N ALA A 46 12.66 -12.58 -1.91
CA ALA A 46 13.63 -13.65 -2.13
C ALA A 46 13.43 -14.80 -1.15
N ARG A 47 13.74 -16.03 -1.56
CA ARG A 47 13.60 -17.21 -0.69
C ARG A 47 14.78 -17.33 0.27
N ALA A 48 14.52 -17.42 1.57
CA ALA A 48 15.52 -17.57 2.63
C ALA A 48 16.02 -19.04 2.75
N PRO A 49 17.23 -19.29 3.26
CA PRO A 49 17.78 -20.65 3.40
C PRO A 49 17.02 -21.56 4.39
N ASP A 50 16.25 -20.98 5.31
CA ASP A 50 15.39 -21.68 6.27
C ASP A 50 13.98 -21.98 5.73
N GLY A 51 13.71 -21.59 4.48
CA GLY A 51 12.40 -21.74 3.82
C GLY A 51 11.46 -20.54 3.99
N GLY A 52 11.85 -19.50 4.73
CA GLY A 52 11.11 -18.24 4.82
C GLY A 52 11.31 -17.31 3.62
N TYR A 53 10.88 -16.05 3.77
CA TYR A 53 11.10 -14.99 2.79
C TYR A 53 12.01 -13.87 3.34
N LEU A 54 12.84 -13.33 2.46
CA LEU A 54 13.54 -12.05 2.59
C LEU A 54 12.85 -11.05 1.66
N ALA A 55 12.95 -9.75 1.97
CA ALA A 55 12.41 -8.69 1.13
C ALA A 55 13.34 -7.47 1.09
N GLY A 56 13.03 -6.51 0.22
CA GLY A 56 13.75 -5.23 0.12
C GLY A 56 15.17 -5.38 -0.41
N GLU A 57 16.09 -4.55 0.12
CA GLU A 57 17.50 -4.50 -0.31
C GLU A 57 18.21 -5.87 -0.24
N ALA A 58 17.93 -6.68 0.79
CA ALA A 58 18.51 -8.01 0.95
C ALA A 58 18.02 -9.01 -0.12
N ALA A 59 16.75 -8.90 -0.54
CA ALA A 59 16.20 -9.70 -1.61
C ALA A 59 16.72 -9.27 -2.99
N ALA A 60 16.84 -7.96 -3.23
CA ALA A 60 17.43 -7.40 -4.44
C ALA A 60 18.91 -7.80 -4.60
N ALA A 61 19.69 -7.76 -3.52
CA ALA A 61 21.07 -8.24 -3.51
C ALA A 61 21.16 -9.73 -3.89
N LYS A 62 20.33 -10.58 -3.27
CA LYS A 62 20.28 -12.02 -3.60
C LYS A 62 19.83 -12.28 -5.04
N GLN A 63 18.91 -11.48 -5.58
CA GLN A 63 18.49 -11.56 -6.99
C GLN A 63 19.62 -11.20 -7.96
N ALA A 64 20.45 -10.20 -7.62
CA ALA A 64 21.60 -9.79 -8.42
C ALA A 64 22.77 -10.79 -8.41
N GLU A 65 22.88 -11.62 -7.35
CA GLU A 65 23.82 -12.74 -7.27
C GLU A 65 23.28 -14.02 -7.95
N SER A 66 22.02 -14.37 -7.68
CA SER A 66 21.40 -15.64 -8.09
C SER A 66 19.91 -15.46 -8.37
N HIS A 67 19.59 -14.95 -9.57
CA HIS A 67 18.26 -14.50 -9.99
C HIS A 67 17.06 -15.39 -9.61
N GLU A 68 17.19 -16.72 -9.75
CA GLU A 68 16.14 -17.70 -9.44
C GLU A 68 15.65 -17.62 -7.99
N TRP A 69 16.46 -17.07 -7.07
CA TRP A 69 16.14 -16.94 -5.65
C TRP A 69 15.45 -15.61 -5.29
N GLY A 70 15.21 -14.71 -6.25
CA GLY A 70 14.57 -13.41 -6.03
C GLY A 70 13.57 -13.04 -7.12
N CYS A 71 12.35 -12.67 -6.72
CA CYS A 71 11.24 -12.31 -7.60
C CYS A 71 10.85 -10.83 -7.42
N SER A 72 10.58 -10.16 -8.53
CA SER A 72 10.24 -8.75 -8.65
C SER A 72 9.10 -8.58 -9.66
N GLY A 73 8.32 -7.49 -9.59
CA GLY A 73 7.17 -7.28 -10.49
C GLY A 73 5.93 -8.12 -10.16
N PHE A 74 5.96 -8.89 -9.07
CA PHE A 74 4.81 -9.66 -8.57
C PHE A 74 3.58 -8.78 -8.24
N VAL A 75 3.78 -7.48 -7.97
CA VAL A 75 2.68 -6.53 -7.77
C VAL A 75 1.89 -6.31 -9.08
N SER A 76 2.58 -6.25 -10.22
CA SER A 76 1.96 -6.09 -11.55
C SER A 76 1.30 -7.38 -12.03
N ALA A 77 1.86 -8.54 -11.66
CA ALA A 77 1.31 -9.87 -11.96
C ALA A 77 0.23 -10.34 -10.96
N LEU A 78 -0.27 -9.45 -10.07
CA LEU A 78 -1.23 -9.85 -9.04
C LEU A 78 -2.62 -10.09 -9.65
N GLY A 79 -3.16 -11.28 -9.42
CA GLY A 79 -4.44 -11.72 -10.01
C GLY A 79 -4.29 -12.43 -11.36
N GLU A 80 -3.07 -12.59 -11.87
CA GLU A 80 -2.83 -13.47 -13.02
C GLU A 80 -2.78 -14.94 -12.57
N ASP A 81 -3.36 -15.84 -13.37
CA ASP A 81 -3.36 -17.29 -13.09
C ASP A 81 -1.94 -17.89 -13.10
N ALA A 82 -1.06 -17.35 -13.95
CA ALA A 82 0.30 -17.86 -14.15
C ALA A 82 1.17 -17.62 -12.90
N PRO A 83 1.67 -18.67 -12.22
CA PRO A 83 2.53 -18.51 -11.06
C PRO A 83 3.95 -18.10 -11.45
N LEU A 84 4.60 -17.35 -10.55
CA LEU A 84 5.98 -16.88 -10.71
C LEU A 84 6.94 -17.92 -10.15
N LEU A 85 8.11 -18.07 -10.76
CA LEU A 85 9.15 -19.00 -10.31
C LEU A 85 10.04 -18.35 -9.24
N LEU A 86 10.15 -18.96 -8.06
CA LEU A 86 11.00 -18.50 -6.97
C LEU A 86 11.64 -19.67 -6.21
N GLY A 87 12.96 -19.77 -6.23
CA GLY A 87 13.74 -20.81 -5.54
C GLY A 87 13.37 -22.23 -5.97
N GLY A 88 13.06 -22.42 -7.25
CA GLY A 88 12.59 -23.68 -7.84
C GLY A 88 11.10 -24.00 -7.67
N GLU A 89 10.34 -23.15 -6.96
CA GLU A 89 8.91 -23.35 -6.70
C GLU A 89 8.03 -22.34 -7.43
N PHE A 90 6.83 -22.77 -7.83
CA PHE A 90 5.82 -21.91 -8.44
C PHE A 90 4.95 -21.25 -7.35
N VAL A 91 4.98 -19.91 -7.31
CA VAL A 91 4.29 -19.11 -6.28
C VAL A 91 3.42 -18.05 -6.96
N HIS A 92 2.13 -17.99 -6.62
CA HIS A 92 1.25 -16.94 -7.14
C HIS A 92 1.63 -15.57 -6.57
N ALA A 93 1.55 -14.55 -7.43
CA ALA A 93 1.87 -13.16 -7.15
C ALA A 93 1.27 -12.59 -5.85
N HIS A 94 0.01 -12.90 -5.55
CA HIS A 94 -0.68 -12.43 -4.33
C HIS A 94 -0.04 -12.94 -3.03
N ARG A 95 0.62 -14.12 -3.03
CA ARG A 95 1.37 -14.61 -1.86
C ARG A 95 2.72 -13.90 -1.68
N LEU A 96 3.37 -13.47 -2.77
CA LEU A 96 4.59 -12.66 -2.69
C LEU A 96 4.26 -11.23 -2.23
N ALA A 97 3.15 -10.65 -2.68
CA ALA A 97 2.64 -9.38 -2.17
C ALA A 97 2.32 -9.45 -0.66
N ALA A 98 1.63 -10.50 -0.21
CA ALA A 98 1.36 -10.71 1.21
C ALA A 98 2.65 -10.89 2.04
N ALA A 99 3.64 -11.63 1.53
CA ALA A 99 4.95 -11.79 2.18
C ALA A 99 5.75 -10.47 2.27
N MET A 100 5.66 -9.60 1.26
CA MET A 100 6.25 -8.25 1.30
C MET A 100 5.61 -7.40 2.41
N ILE A 101 4.28 -7.47 2.55
CA ILE A 101 3.53 -6.74 3.58
C ILE A 101 3.80 -7.31 4.99
N GLU A 102 3.87 -8.64 5.14
CA GLU A 102 4.28 -9.30 6.39
C GLU A 102 5.69 -8.87 6.81
N TRP A 103 6.64 -8.86 5.88
CA TRP A 103 8.00 -8.38 6.16
C TRP A 103 8.01 -6.90 6.59
N VAL A 104 7.26 -6.01 5.92
CA VAL A 104 7.15 -4.59 6.33
C VAL A 104 6.54 -4.49 7.74
N ALA A 105 5.46 -5.22 8.01
CA ALA A 105 4.81 -5.23 9.31
C ALA A 105 5.74 -5.72 10.42
N ASP A 106 6.53 -6.77 10.17
CA ASP A 106 7.53 -7.30 11.11
C ASP A 106 8.70 -6.34 11.33
N GLN A 107 9.23 -5.67 10.29
CA GLN A 107 10.27 -4.64 10.46
C GLN A 107 9.80 -3.48 11.36
N VAL A 108 8.55 -3.05 11.15
CA VAL A 108 7.93 -1.96 11.92
C VAL A 108 7.63 -2.40 13.35
N ALA A 109 7.03 -3.58 13.53
CA ALA A 109 6.72 -4.15 14.84
C ALA A 109 7.97 -4.45 15.67
N HIS A 110 9.06 -4.92 15.04
CA HIS A 110 10.35 -5.12 15.72
C HIS A 110 10.92 -3.80 16.25
N ARG A 111 10.80 -2.70 15.49
CA ARG A 111 11.30 -1.37 15.91
C ARG A 111 10.43 -0.70 16.98
N HIS A 112 9.13 -1.02 17.06
CA HIS A 112 8.22 -0.50 18.09
C HIS A 112 8.00 -1.44 19.29
N GLY A 113 8.43 -2.70 19.21
CA GLY A 113 8.33 -3.73 20.26
C GLY A 113 6.97 -4.43 20.35
N HIS A 114 6.02 -4.09 19.48
CA HIS A 114 4.68 -4.68 19.39
C HIS A 114 4.09 -4.40 17.98
N PRO A 115 3.08 -5.16 17.50
CA PRO A 115 2.40 -4.87 16.24
C PRO A 115 1.63 -3.54 16.25
N ALA A 116 1.23 -3.10 15.06
CA ALA A 116 0.34 -1.95 14.87
C ALA A 116 -1.08 -2.25 15.38
N GLU A 117 -1.84 -1.19 15.69
CA GLU A 117 -3.27 -1.28 16.02
C GLU A 117 -4.15 -1.47 14.77
N HIS A 118 -3.71 -0.96 13.61
CA HIS A 118 -4.32 -1.21 12.29
C HIS A 118 -3.26 -1.00 11.20
N ILE A 119 -3.43 -1.67 10.05
CA ILE A 119 -2.56 -1.50 8.87
C ILE A 119 -3.41 -1.12 7.66
N ALA A 120 -3.11 0.00 7.01
CA ALA A 120 -3.66 0.34 5.71
C ALA A 120 -2.61 0.10 4.61
N VAL A 121 -2.99 -0.56 3.52
CA VAL A 121 -2.09 -0.87 2.40
C VAL A 121 -2.67 -0.33 1.09
N THR A 122 -1.89 0.49 0.38
CA THR A 122 -2.35 1.06 -0.89
C THR A 122 -2.18 0.09 -2.07
N HIS A 123 -3.11 0.11 -3.01
CA HIS A 123 -3.01 -0.58 -4.30
C HIS A 123 -3.32 0.34 -5.48
N SER A 124 -2.92 -0.06 -6.70
CA SER A 124 -3.36 0.60 -7.93
C SER A 124 -4.90 0.64 -8.02
N SER A 125 -5.42 1.74 -8.54
CA SER A 125 -6.84 1.95 -8.86
C SER A 125 -7.39 0.95 -9.90
N THR A 126 -6.53 0.21 -10.62
CA THR A 126 -6.95 -0.89 -11.54
C THR A 126 -7.33 -2.18 -10.82
N TRP A 127 -7.06 -2.30 -9.52
CA TRP A 127 -7.34 -3.53 -8.77
C TRP A 127 -8.82 -3.63 -8.40
N GLY A 128 -9.62 -4.09 -9.37
CA GLY A 128 -11.00 -4.51 -9.10
C GLY A 128 -11.10 -5.64 -8.08
N PRO A 129 -12.32 -5.98 -7.61
CA PRO A 129 -12.56 -6.81 -6.42
C PRO A 129 -11.83 -8.17 -6.37
N HIS A 130 -11.53 -8.77 -7.53
CA HIS A 130 -10.76 -10.01 -7.60
C HIS A 130 -9.32 -9.85 -7.07
N ARG A 131 -8.60 -8.80 -7.49
CA ARG A 131 -7.20 -8.56 -7.09
C ARG A 131 -7.10 -8.22 -5.60
N THR A 132 -7.97 -7.33 -5.11
CA THR A 132 -8.03 -6.97 -3.69
C THR A 132 -8.50 -8.14 -2.80
N HIS A 133 -9.41 -9.00 -3.26
CA HIS A 133 -9.82 -10.19 -2.52
C HIS A 133 -8.70 -11.23 -2.40
N LEU A 134 -7.97 -11.52 -3.49
CA LEU A 134 -6.83 -12.45 -3.45
C LEU A 134 -5.74 -12.00 -2.48
N LEU A 135 -5.45 -10.70 -2.40
CA LEU A 135 -4.48 -10.18 -1.43
C LEU A 135 -5.00 -10.29 0.01
N HIS A 136 -6.28 -9.96 0.29
CA HIS A 136 -6.87 -10.17 1.61
C HIS A 136 -6.80 -11.63 2.07
N LEU A 137 -7.10 -12.60 1.19
CA LEU A 137 -6.98 -14.02 1.51
C LEU A 137 -5.54 -14.40 1.88
N ALA A 138 -4.55 -13.96 1.08
CA ALA A 138 -3.14 -14.25 1.33
C ALA A 138 -2.63 -13.61 2.64
N LEU A 139 -3.07 -12.40 2.98
CA LEU A 139 -2.77 -11.75 4.27
C LEU A 139 -3.41 -12.50 5.45
N ALA A 140 -4.65 -12.96 5.30
CA ALA A 140 -5.34 -13.77 6.30
C ALA A 140 -4.69 -15.15 6.53
N GLU A 141 -4.09 -15.77 5.50
CA GLU A 141 -3.30 -17.03 5.65
C GLU A 141 -2.08 -16.86 6.58
N LEU A 142 -1.44 -15.68 6.56
CA LEU A 142 -0.31 -15.33 7.43
C LEU A 142 -0.77 -14.98 8.86
N GLY A 143 -1.98 -14.42 8.96
CA GLY A 143 -2.63 -14.00 10.20
C GLY A 143 -2.82 -12.49 10.32
N LEU A 144 -2.57 -11.75 9.25
CA LEU A 144 -2.76 -10.30 9.16
C LEU A 144 -4.21 -10.00 8.77
N THR A 145 -5.12 -10.08 9.75
CA THR A 145 -6.56 -9.96 9.55
C THR A 145 -7.13 -8.55 9.79
N ASP A 146 -6.35 -7.66 10.41
CA ASP A 146 -6.75 -6.28 10.70
C ASP A 146 -6.05 -5.31 9.74
N ILE A 147 -6.41 -5.46 8.45
CA ILE A 147 -5.87 -4.71 7.33
C ILE A 147 -7.00 -4.12 6.51
N THR A 148 -6.87 -2.86 6.08
CA THR A 148 -7.66 -2.28 4.99
C THR A 148 -6.80 -2.13 3.74
N LEU A 149 -7.34 -2.55 2.59
CA LEU A 149 -6.82 -2.18 1.26
C LEU A 149 -7.52 -0.91 0.77
N LEU A 150 -6.76 -0.01 0.14
CA LEU A 150 -7.23 1.31 -0.27
C LEU A 150 -6.58 1.78 -1.59
N ALA A 151 -7.34 2.45 -2.46
CA ALA A 151 -6.79 2.95 -3.72
C ALA A 151 -5.71 4.03 -3.51
N GLU A 152 -4.55 3.89 -4.16
CA GLU A 152 -3.40 4.79 -4.07
C GLU A 152 -3.72 6.29 -4.29
N PRO A 153 -4.55 6.72 -5.27
CA PRO A 153 -4.89 8.13 -5.40
C PRO A 153 -5.72 8.66 -4.24
N PHE A 154 -6.50 7.80 -3.56
CA PHE A 154 -7.21 8.18 -2.32
C PHE A 154 -6.20 8.49 -1.20
N ALA A 155 -5.18 7.64 -1.02
CA ALA A 155 -4.13 7.89 -0.03
C ALA A 155 -3.40 9.21 -0.31
N VAL A 156 -3.11 9.50 -1.57
CA VAL A 156 -2.42 10.73 -1.98
C VAL A 156 -3.28 11.97 -1.70
N ALA A 157 -4.60 11.90 -1.92
CA ALA A 157 -5.53 12.96 -1.50
C ALA A 157 -5.60 13.12 0.02
N VAL A 158 -5.61 12.02 0.79
CA VAL A 158 -5.60 12.06 2.27
C VAL A 158 -4.33 12.74 2.80
N ASP A 159 -3.14 12.34 2.36
CA ASP A 159 -1.88 12.99 2.81
C ASP A 159 -1.90 14.50 2.51
N TYR A 160 -2.36 14.89 1.33
CA TYR A 160 -2.51 16.30 0.97
C TYR A 160 -3.51 17.02 1.89
N ALA A 161 -4.70 16.45 2.08
CA ALA A 161 -5.77 17.03 2.87
C ALA A 161 -5.41 17.18 4.35
N THR A 162 -4.79 16.16 4.96
CA THR A 162 -4.30 16.23 6.34
C THR A 162 -3.18 17.26 6.53
N ARG A 163 -2.38 17.54 5.48
CA ARG A 163 -1.19 18.42 5.56
C ARG A 163 -1.41 19.88 5.14
N GLN A 164 -2.24 20.12 4.13
CA GLN A 164 -2.51 21.46 3.58
C GLN A 164 -3.91 21.98 3.95
N GLY A 165 -4.84 21.09 4.28
CA GLY A 165 -6.27 21.38 4.28
C GLY A 165 -6.88 21.25 2.89
N VAL A 166 -8.22 21.17 2.87
CA VAL A 166 -9.10 21.27 1.70
C VAL A 166 -10.38 21.94 2.17
N ALA A 167 -10.97 22.84 1.39
CA ALA A 167 -12.29 23.38 1.66
C ALA A 167 -13.36 22.27 1.58
N ASN A 168 -14.48 22.44 2.29
CA ASN A 168 -15.65 21.58 2.04
C ASN A 168 -16.25 21.96 0.67
N GLY A 169 -16.67 20.98 -0.12
CA GLY A 169 -16.93 21.11 -1.56
C GLY A 169 -15.66 21.18 -2.42
N GLY A 170 -14.48 21.43 -1.81
CA GLY A 170 -13.19 21.53 -2.49
C GLY A 170 -12.83 20.23 -3.20
N SER A 171 -12.27 20.35 -4.40
CA SER A 171 -11.99 19.23 -5.30
C SER A 171 -10.51 19.21 -5.69
N ILE A 172 -9.88 18.03 -5.68
CA ILE A 172 -8.46 17.82 -5.99
C ILE A 172 -8.36 16.81 -7.13
N ALA A 173 -7.57 17.11 -8.16
CA ALA A 173 -7.11 16.10 -9.10
C ALA A 173 -5.79 15.49 -8.60
N VAL A 174 -5.72 14.17 -8.56
CA VAL A 174 -4.54 13.39 -8.18
C VAL A 174 -3.99 12.70 -9.43
N GLY A 175 -2.68 12.77 -9.65
CA GLY A 175 -1.95 12.02 -10.68
C GLY A 175 -0.82 11.19 -10.06
N ASN A 176 -0.97 9.87 -10.08
CA ASN A 176 -0.01 8.93 -9.49
C ASN A 176 0.81 8.25 -10.58
N LEU A 177 2.13 8.39 -10.52
CA LEU A 177 3.05 7.82 -11.51
C LEU A 177 3.85 6.66 -10.90
N GLY A 178 3.57 5.45 -11.36
CA GLY A 178 4.33 4.25 -11.00
C GLY A 178 5.49 3.97 -11.96
N SER A 179 6.18 2.86 -11.75
CA SER A 179 7.19 2.35 -12.67
C SER A 179 6.62 1.53 -13.82
N SER A 180 5.34 1.14 -13.76
CA SER A 180 4.70 0.23 -14.71
C SER A 180 3.20 0.52 -14.89
N GLY A 181 2.84 1.80 -14.91
CA GLY A 181 1.46 2.31 -14.95
C GLY A 181 1.37 3.68 -14.27
N SER A 182 0.48 4.55 -14.74
CA SER A 182 0.11 5.79 -14.03
C SER A 182 -1.39 6.05 -14.15
N SER A 183 -1.99 6.58 -13.09
CA SER A 183 -3.42 6.84 -12.99
C SER A 183 -3.74 8.27 -12.56
N ALA A 184 -4.96 8.70 -12.85
CA ALA A 184 -5.51 9.98 -12.46
C ALA A 184 -6.91 9.79 -11.86
N ALA A 185 -7.23 10.55 -10.82
CA ALA A 185 -8.56 10.57 -10.22
C ALA A 185 -8.88 11.97 -9.71
N VAL A 186 -10.16 12.30 -9.61
CA VAL A 186 -10.61 13.48 -8.84
C VAL A 186 -11.23 12.98 -7.53
N LEU A 187 -10.93 13.68 -6.45
CA LEU A 187 -11.57 13.49 -5.16
C LEU A 187 -12.15 14.82 -4.69
N ARG A 188 -13.35 14.76 -4.11
CA ARG A 188 -14.01 15.89 -3.47
C ARG A 188 -14.01 15.68 -1.97
N LYS A 189 -13.85 16.76 -1.21
CA LYS A 189 -14.17 16.76 0.22
C LYS A 189 -15.63 17.17 0.40
N ASP A 190 -16.48 16.22 0.76
CA ASP A 190 -17.90 16.47 1.01
C ASP A 190 -18.12 17.33 2.27
N GLU A 191 -19.30 17.95 2.37
CA GLU A 191 -19.81 18.41 3.66
C GLU A 191 -20.25 17.20 4.51
N PRO A 192 -20.06 17.25 5.84
CA PRO A 192 -20.53 16.18 6.73
C PRO A 192 -22.07 16.17 6.81
N HIS A 193 -22.70 15.51 5.85
CA HIS A 193 -24.14 15.28 5.82
C HIS A 193 -24.54 14.09 6.70
N ASP A 194 -25.54 14.30 7.55
CA ASP A 194 -26.32 13.22 8.13
C ASP A 194 -27.26 12.60 7.06
N SER A 195 -27.38 11.26 7.09
CA SER A 195 -28.38 10.40 6.41
C SER A 195 -28.19 9.97 4.94
N ASP A 196 -28.82 8.82 4.64
CA ASP A 196 -29.16 8.21 3.34
C ASP A 196 -28.11 8.01 2.24
N GLY A 197 -27.25 7.00 2.48
CA GLY A 197 -27.46 5.68 1.85
C GLY A 197 -27.23 5.52 0.34
N THR A 198 -26.78 6.56 -0.36
CA THR A 198 -26.40 6.50 -1.77
C THR A 198 -25.07 5.76 -1.97
N VAL A 199 -24.93 5.04 -3.09
CA VAL A 199 -23.86 4.05 -3.30
C VAL A 199 -22.54 4.73 -3.71
N ALA A 200 -21.80 5.20 -2.70
CA ALA A 200 -20.43 5.69 -2.88
C ALA A 200 -19.45 4.52 -3.10
N THR A 201 -18.59 4.63 -4.12
CA THR A 201 -17.44 3.74 -4.31
C THR A 201 -16.27 4.21 -3.46
N GLU A 202 -15.81 3.37 -2.52
CA GLU A 202 -14.71 3.64 -1.58
C GLU A 202 -14.90 4.90 -0.70
N ARG A 203 -15.99 4.93 0.11
CA ARG A 203 -16.19 6.01 1.09
C ARG A 203 -15.16 5.98 2.23
N GLY A 204 -14.40 7.06 2.41
CA GLY A 204 -13.35 7.14 3.42
C GLY A 204 -13.86 7.49 4.83
N PRO A 205 -13.65 6.65 5.88
CA PRO A 205 -13.97 7.02 7.25
C PRO A 205 -13.16 8.24 7.71
N GLY A 206 -13.83 9.25 8.27
CA GLY A 206 -13.22 10.40 8.94
C GLY A 206 -12.80 11.54 8.00
N SER A 207 -12.03 11.23 6.94
CA SER A 207 -11.45 12.23 6.03
C SER A 207 -12.46 13.19 5.35
N GLY A 208 -13.68 12.70 5.12
CA GLY A 208 -14.69 13.39 4.30
C GLY A 208 -14.34 13.45 2.81
N LEU A 209 -13.31 12.74 2.35
CA LEU A 209 -12.94 12.62 0.94
C LEU A 209 -13.71 11.47 0.28
N ASP A 210 -14.22 11.72 -0.92
CA ASP A 210 -14.88 10.75 -1.79
C ASP A 210 -14.42 10.91 -3.25
N PHE A 211 -14.41 9.80 -4.00
CA PHE A 211 -14.09 9.84 -5.43
C PHE A 211 -15.18 10.56 -6.23
N LEU A 212 -14.76 11.44 -7.14
CA LEU A 212 -15.64 12.18 -8.05
C LEU A 212 -15.33 11.80 -9.50
N GLY A 213 -16.37 11.46 -10.26
CA GLY A 213 -16.23 10.95 -11.62
C GLY A 213 -15.73 9.50 -11.66
N THR A 214 -14.87 9.19 -12.63
CA THR A 214 -14.28 7.86 -12.84
C THR A 214 -12.77 7.97 -12.84
N PRO A 215 -12.04 7.24 -11.96
CA PRO A 215 -10.59 7.13 -12.03
C PRO A 215 -10.13 6.57 -13.38
N VAL A 216 -9.13 7.23 -13.97
CA VAL A 216 -8.51 6.88 -15.25
C VAL A 216 -7.20 6.17 -14.95
N ASP A 217 -6.99 4.99 -15.53
CA ASP A 217 -5.66 4.37 -15.64
C ASP A 217 -5.36 4.14 -17.12
N SER A 218 -4.08 4.19 -17.44
CA SER A 218 -3.53 4.12 -18.79
C SER A 218 -2.91 2.76 -19.11
N GLY A 219 -2.43 2.04 -18.09
CA GLY A 219 -1.41 1.00 -18.25
C GLY A 219 -0.02 1.50 -18.68
N GLU A 220 0.14 2.80 -18.97
CA GLU A 220 1.35 3.37 -19.55
C GLU A 220 2.45 3.57 -18.50
N SER A 221 3.64 3.10 -18.84
CA SER A 221 4.80 3.03 -17.94
C SER A 221 5.57 4.35 -17.95
N ALA A 222 5.52 5.08 -16.83
CA ALA A 222 6.38 6.25 -16.64
C ALA A 222 7.78 5.84 -16.15
N GLY A 223 7.88 5.18 -14.99
CA GLY A 223 9.18 5.03 -14.33
C GLY A 223 10.20 4.12 -15.03
N ALA A 224 9.80 2.99 -15.61
CA ALA A 224 10.71 2.05 -16.25
C ALA A 224 11.11 2.48 -17.67
N ASP A 225 10.21 3.08 -18.44
CA ASP A 225 10.49 3.54 -19.81
C ASP A 225 11.50 4.70 -19.79
N LEU A 226 11.38 5.58 -18.79
CA LEU A 226 12.37 6.63 -18.53
C LEU A 226 13.75 6.07 -18.10
N ASP A 227 13.82 4.85 -17.56
CA ASP A 227 15.11 4.15 -17.34
C ASP A 227 15.66 3.54 -18.62
N ASP A 228 14.78 3.04 -19.49
CA ASP A 228 15.17 2.53 -20.81
C ASP A 228 15.67 3.62 -21.76
N LEU A 229 15.20 4.87 -21.62
CA LEU A 229 15.81 6.02 -22.28
C LEU A 229 17.26 6.28 -21.84
N VAL A 230 17.56 6.09 -20.55
CA VAL A 230 18.94 6.22 -20.04
C VAL A 230 19.79 5.02 -20.48
N LEU A 231 19.22 3.80 -20.48
CA LEU A 231 19.87 2.61 -21.01
C LEU A 231 20.16 2.72 -22.51
N GLU A 232 19.28 3.33 -23.31
CA GLU A 232 19.50 3.57 -24.74
C GLU A 232 20.66 4.56 -24.96
N ARG A 233 20.76 5.62 -24.15
CA ARG A 233 21.93 6.50 -24.16
C ARG A 233 23.21 5.74 -23.82
N VAL A 234 23.18 4.74 -22.94
CA VAL A 234 24.33 3.85 -22.68
C VAL A 234 24.59 2.90 -23.85
N ARG A 235 23.57 2.35 -24.51
CA ARG A 235 23.70 1.47 -25.69
C ARG A 235 24.41 2.14 -26.87
N ALA A 236 24.30 3.46 -27.01
CA ALA A 236 25.03 4.20 -28.03
C ALA A 236 26.58 4.13 -27.85
N ASP A 237 27.06 4.04 -26.61
CA ASP A 237 28.51 3.99 -26.30
C ASP A 237 29.02 2.57 -25.99
N PHE A 238 28.15 1.70 -25.45
CA PHE A 238 28.49 0.35 -24.96
C PHE A 238 27.74 -0.80 -25.67
N GLY A 239 27.10 -0.53 -26.82
CA GLY A 239 26.21 -1.46 -27.51
C GLY A 239 26.79 -2.86 -27.78
N GLU A 240 28.07 -2.96 -28.21
CA GLU A 240 28.74 -4.24 -28.46
C GLU A 240 29.04 -5.03 -27.17
N ALA A 241 29.27 -4.35 -26.04
CA ALA A 241 29.40 -5.00 -24.74
C ALA A 241 28.05 -5.55 -24.25
N LEU A 242 26.98 -4.79 -24.48
CA LEU A 242 25.61 -5.18 -24.10
C LEU A 242 25.04 -6.30 -24.98
N SER A 243 25.30 -6.28 -26.29
CA SER A 243 24.81 -7.32 -27.21
C SER A 243 25.52 -8.67 -27.07
N ARG A 244 26.60 -8.74 -26.26
CA ARG A 244 27.32 -9.99 -25.95
C ARG A 244 26.91 -10.63 -24.63
N LEU A 245 26.11 -9.96 -23.80
CA LEU A 245 25.70 -10.50 -22.50
C LEU A 245 24.83 -11.74 -22.69
N ASP A 246 25.27 -12.87 -22.15
CA ASP A 246 24.46 -14.09 -22.10
C ASP A 246 23.41 -13.99 -20.97
N PRO A 247 22.10 -13.96 -21.28
CA PRO A 247 21.05 -13.88 -20.26
C PRO A 247 20.88 -15.19 -19.47
N THR A 248 21.60 -16.26 -19.80
CA THR A 248 21.66 -17.53 -19.06
C THR A 248 22.77 -17.55 -18.01
N GLU A 249 23.91 -16.89 -18.24
CA GLU A 249 25.05 -16.82 -17.32
C GLU A 249 24.76 -15.88 -16.13
N PRO A 250 24.82 -16.36 -14.86
CA PRO A 250 24.55 -15.54 -13.68
C PRO A 250 25.37 -14.25 -13.57
N ARG A 251 26.66 -14.27 -13.93
CA ARG A 251 27.54 -13.09 -13.82
C ARG A 251 27.14 -11.96 -14.76
N GLU A 252 26.72 -12.31 -15.97
CA GLU A 252 26.39 -11.35 -17.03
C GLU A 252 24.97 -10.81 -16.85
N ARG A 253 24.01 -11.66 -16.48
CA ARG A 253 22.69 -11.25 -16.00
C ARG A 253 22.78 -10.29 -14.80
N GLY A 254 23.65 -10.60 -13.83
CA GLY A 254 23.92 -9.72 -12.69
C GLY A 254 24.54 -8.38 -13.10
N ALA A 255 25.33 -8.33 -14.17
CA ALA A 255 25.87 -7.08 -14.71
C ALA A 255 24.77 -6.22 -15.37
N ALA A 256 23.85 -6.84 -16.13
CA ALA A 256 22.69 -6.16 -16.69
C ALA A 256 21.77 -5.55 -15.61
N LEU A 257 21.52 -6.30 -14.53
CA LEU A 257 20.73 -5.81 -13.38
C LEU A 257 21.40 -4.61 -12.69
N ARG A 258 22.71 -4.68 -12.44
CA ARG A 258 23.47 -3.56 -11.86
C ARG A 258 23.48 -2.33 -12.77
N LEU A 259 23.59 -2.51 -14.09
CA LEU A 259 23.53 -1.40 -15.03
C LEU A 259 22.14 -0.73 -15.04
N ARG A 260 21.05 -1.51 -15.04
CA ARG A 260 19.68 -0.95 -14.93
C ARG A 260 19.51 -0.14 -13.65
N ALA A 261 20.06 -0.60 -12.52
CA ALA A 261 20.05 0.15 -11.26
C ALA A 261 20.84 1.48 -11.34
N GLU A 262 22.04 1.49 -11.95
CA GLU A 262 22.81 2.72 -12.16
C GLU A 262 22.13 3.67 -13.17
N CYS A 263 21.43 3.17 -14.20
CA CYS A 263 20.59 4.00 -15.08
C CYS A 263 19.47 4.69 -14.29
N SER A 264 18.75 3.95 -13.44
CA SER A 264 17.64 4.49 -12.64
C SER A 264 18.08 5.53 -11.62
N LYS A 265 19.17 5.24 -10.91
CA LYS A 265 19.85 6.20 -10.03
C LYS A 265 20.29 7.47 -10.77
N ALA A 266 20.86 7.35 -11.97
CA ALA A 266 21.28 8.51 -12.76
C ALA A 266 20.07 9.35 -13.24
N LYS A 267 18.95 8.72 -13.61
CA LYS A 267 17.67 9.38 -13.87
C LYS A 267 17.16 10.16 -12.65
N GLU A 268 17.18 9.54 -11.46
CA GLU A 268 16.76 10.19 -10.21
C GLU A 268 17.67 11.38 -9.85
N GLU A 269 18.99 11.26 -10.03
CA GLU A 269 19.94 12.37 -9.84
C GLU A 269 19.63 13.56 -10.76
N LEU A 270 19.28 13.33 -12.03
CA LEU A 270 18.90 14.39 -12.97
C LEU A 270 17.65 15.17 -12.55
N SER A 271 16.78 14.58 -11.72
CA SER A 271 15.62 15.32 -11.17
C SER A 271 16.03 16.42 -10.19
N GLN A 272 17.24 16.35 -9.63
CA GLN A 272 17.80 17.37 -8.72
C GLN A 272 18.96 18.15 -9.36
N ARG A 273 19.75 17.52 -10.24
CA ARG A 273 21.00 18.06 -10.83
C ARG A 273 20.85 18.31 -12.32
N GLU A 274 21.60 19.26 -12.87
CA GLU A 274 21.60 19.52 -14.32
C GLU A 274 22.35 18.45 -15.11
N SER A 275 23.22 17.68 -14.45
CA SER A 275 23.97 16.56 -15.02
C SER A 275 24.18 15.43 -14.00
N SER A 276 24.40 14.23 -14.53
CA SER A 276 24.73 13.00 -13.80
C SER A 276 25.57 12.09 -14.72
N ARG A 277 25.89 10.86 -14.29
CA ARG A 277 26.58 9.85 -15.10
C ARG A 277 26.08 8.45 -14.77
N VAL A 278 26.08 7.56 -15.76
CA VAL A 278 25.92 6.11 -15.53
C VAL A 278 27.31 5.49 -15.41
N ASN A 279 27.56 4.74 -14.35
CA ASN A 279 28.80 3.98 -14.17
C ASN A 279 28.62 2.59 -14.80
N VAL A 280 29.29 2.34 -15.93
CA VAL A 280 29.15 1.10 -16.69
C VAL A 280 30.20 0.09 -16.26
N LEU A 281 29.76 -1.08 -15.79
CA LEU A 281 30.60 -2.18 -15.31
C LEU A 281 30.11 -3.52 -15.88
N LEU A 282 30.58 -3.84 -17.10
CA LEU A 282 30.23 -5.04 -17.86
C LEU A 282 31.43 -6.00 -17.97
N PRO A 283 31.22 -7.30 -18.30
CA PRO A 283 32.30 -8.22 -18.61
C PRO A 283 33.20 -7.66 -19.73
N GLY A 284 34.48 -7.43 -19.42
CA GLY A 284 35.45 -6.92 -20.37
C GLY A 284 35.26 -5.46 -20.85
N SER A 285 34.33 -4.69 -20.27
CA SER A 285 34.07 -3.30 -20.68
C SER A 285 33.58 -2.43 -19.54
N SER A 286 34.19 -1.25 -19.34
CA SER A 286 33.81 -0.32 -18.28
C SER A 286 34.08 1.15 -18.66
N GLY A 287 33.35 2.06 -18.03
CA GLY A 287 33.52 3.51 -18.20
C GLY A 287 32.37 4.30 -17.59
N GLU A 288 32.28 5.59 -17.92
CA GLU A 288 31.22 6.49 -17.49
C GLU A 288 30.47 7.07 -18.71
N VAL A 289 29.14 7.05 -18.69
CA VAL A 289 28.31 7.72 -19.71
C VAL A 289 27.73 9.01 -19.12
N PRO A 290 28.15 10.20 -19.57
CA PRO A 290 27.65 11.47 -19.03
C PRO A 290 26.23 11.78 -19.53
N LEU A 291 25.38 12.27 -18.63
CA LEU A 291 24.01 12.68 -18.89
C LEU A 291 23.81 14.16 -18.55
N ALA A 292 22.93 14.84 -19.30
CA ALA A 292 22.49 16.20 -19.02
C ALA A 292 20.95 16.24 -18.99
N ARG A 293 20.36 16.88 -17.97
CA ARG A 293 18.91 16.93 -17.75
C ARG A 293 18.18 17.44 -18.98
N ALA A 294 18.64 18.56 -19.54
CA ALA A 294 18.03 19.16 -20.74
C ALA A 294 18.09 18.27 -22.00
N HIS A 295 18.94 17.23 -22.04
CA HIS A 295 18.89 16.22 -23.10
C HIS A 295 17.92 15.09 -22.75
N TYR A 296 18.00 14.55 -21.53
CA TYR A 296 17.08 13.55 -21.01
C TYR A 296 15.61 14.02 -21.12
N GLU A 297 15.30 15.23 -20.69
CA GLU A 297 13.94 15.80 -20.75
C GLU A 297 13.41 15.94 -22.18
N ARG A 298 14.26 16.10 -23.21
CA ARG A 298 13.82 16.05 -24.62
C ARG A 298 13.45 14.64 -25.09
N LEU A 299 14.05 13.60 -24.51
CA LEU A 299 13.74 12.20 -24.79
C LEU A 299 12.55 11.70 -23.95
N ALA A 300 12.45 12.16 -22.70
CA ALA A 300 11.39 11.83 -21.75
C ALA A 300 10.03 12.44 -22.11
N ARG A 301 10.02 13.54 -22.89
CA ARG A 301 8.81 14.31 -23.21
C ARG A 301 7.63 13.46 -23.73
N PRO A 302 7.76 12.60 -24.77
CA PRO A 302 6.65 11.78 -25.24
C PRO A 302 6.11 10.81 -24.17
N TYR A 303 6.98 10.33 -23.28
CA TYR A 303 6.65 9.43 -22.17
C TYR A 303 6.03 10.14 -20.95
N LEU A 304 5.84 11.47 -21.02
CA LEU A 304 5.25 12.28 -19.96
C LEU A 304 4.10 13.19 -20.46
N GLU A 305 4.01 13.48 -21.76
CA GLU A 305 2.96 14.33 -22.35
C GLU A 305 1.55 13.72 -22.28
N TRP A 306 1.44 12.40 -22.09
CA TRP A 306 0.15 11.72 -21.88
C TRP A 306 -0.39 11.86 -20.45
N VAL A 307 0.46 12.11 -19.45
CA VAL A 307 0.04 12.23 -18.04
C VAL A 307 -0.90 13.43 -17.81
N PRO A 308 -0.66 14.61 -18.41
CA PRO A 308 -1.66 15.67 -18.48
C PRO A 308 -2.99 15.27 -19.14
N GLU A 309 -3.00 14.37 -20.12
CA GLU A 309 -4.23 13.94 -20.81
C GLU A 309 -5.10 13.04 -19.92
N ILE A 310 -4.52 12.11 -19.14
CA ILE A 310 -5.32 11.32 -18.18
C ILE A 310 -5.86 12.19 -17.04
N LEU A 311 -5.15 13.25 -16.63
CA LEU A 311 -5.67 14.25 -15.70
C LEU A 311 -6.86 14.99 -16.32
N VAL A 312 -6.76 15.46 -17.58
CA VAL A 312 -7.89 16.07 -18.30
C VAL A 312 -9.09 15.12 -18.37
N GLN A 313 -8.88 13.84 -18.66
CA GLN A 313 -9.95 12.83 -18.72
C GLN A 313 -10.62 12.61 -17.34
N ALA A 314 -9.85 12.52 -16.26
CA ALA A 314 -10.39 12.39 -14.91
C ALA A 314 -11.17 13.64 -14.48
N ILE A 315 -10.68 14.84 -14.79
CA ILE A 315 -11.35 16.12 -14.53
C ILE A 315 -12.67 16.22 -15.31
N GLN A 316 -12.69 15.79 -16.57
CA GLN A 316 -13.89 15.75 -17.39
C GLN A 316 -14.89 14.68 -16.92
N SER A 317 -14.44 13.51 -16.44
CA SER A 317 -15.33 12.48 -15.87
C SER A 317 -16.00 12.95 -14.57
N ALA A 318 -15.31 13.80 -13.81
CA ALA A 318 -15.85 14.50 -12.64
C ALA A 318 -16.81 15.66 -12.98
N SER A 319 -17.01 15.97 -14.26
CA SER A 319 -17.79 17.12 -14.76
C SER A 319 -17.28 18.48 -14.26
N LEU A 320 -15.96 18.61 -14.09
CA LEU A 320 -15.27 19.84 -13.68
C LEU A 320 -14.39 20.41 -14.81
N SER A 321 -13.93 21.64 -14.64
CA SER A 321 -12.79 22.22 -15.37
C SER A 321 -11.57 22.39 -14.45
N PRO A 322 -10.35 22.66 -14.98
CA PRO A 322 -9.15 22.83 -14.16
C PRO A 322 -9.23 24.00 -13.15
N GLU A 323 -10.11 24.97 -13.41
CA GLU A 323 -10.38 26.13 -12.55
C GLU A 323 -11.27 25.80 -11.33
N ASP A 324 -12.01 24.69 -11.34
CA ASP A 324 -12.81 24.21 -10.20
C ASP A 324 -11.96 23.49 -9.12
N LEU A 325 -10.67 23.28 -9.38
CA LEU A 325 -9.77 22.49 -8.53
C LEU A 325 -9.01 23.37 -7.53
N GLU A 326 -9.00 22.95 -6.27
CA GLU A 326 -8.17 23.56 -5.23
C GLU A 326 -6.68 23.18 -5.40
N ALA A 327 -6.41 21.99 -5.96
CA ALA A 327 -5.06 21.53 -6.27
C ALA A 327 -5.03 20.44 -7.36
N VAL A 328 -3.87 20.31 -8.02
CA VAL A 328 -3.48 19.14 -8.81
C VAL A 328 -2.26 18.51 -8.15
N VAL A 329 -2.40 17.34 -7.53
CA VAL A 329 -1.35 16.69 -6.73
C VAL A 329 -0.69 15.58 -7.54
N LEU A 330 0.63 15.68 -7.77
CA LEU A 330 1.40 14.64 -8.47
C LEU A 330 2.24 13.82 -7.47
N ALA A 331 2.12 12.50 -7.54
CA ALA A 331 2.76 11.56 -6.62
C ALA A 331 3.42 10.37 -7.34
N GLY A 332 4.19 9.57 -6.59
CA GLY A 332 5.04 8.51 -7.13
C GLY A 332 6.40 9.02 -7.65
N GLY A 333 7.40 8.15 -7.71
CA GLY A 333 8.80 8.54 -7.98
C GLY A 333 9.03 9.40 -9.24
N PRO A 334 8.47 9.04 -10.42
CA PRO A 334 8.60 9.82 -11.65
C PRO A 334 8.03 11.24 -11.57
N ALA A 335 7.09 11.53 -10.65
CA ALA A 335 6.55 12.87 -10.45
C ALA A 335 7.60 13.91 -10.01
N ARG A 336 8.75 13.43 -9.51
CA ARG A 336 9.94 14.23 -9.19
C ARG A 336 10.61 14.85 -10.45
N THR A 337 10.30 14.36 -11.65
CA THR A 337 10.88 14.85 -12.92
C THR A 337 10.41 16.29 -13.22
N PRO A 338 11.29 17.31 -13.26
CA PRO A 338 10.86 18.72 -13.37
C PRO A 338 9.99 19.03 -14.59
N LEU A 339 10.31 18.41 -15.74
CA LEU A 339 9.48 18.49 -16.95
C LEU A 339 7.99 18.16 -16.73
N LEU A 340 7.65 17.13 -15.95
CA LEU A 340 6.25 16.72 -15.78
C LEU A 340 5.39 17.84 -15.18
N ARG A 341 5.89 18.50 -14.13
CA ARG A 341 5.18 19.60 -13.48
C ARG A 341 4.86 20.72 -14.48
N ASN A 342 5.81 21.00 -15.38
CA ASN A 342 5.66 22.01 -16.42
C ASN A 342 4.65 21.56 -17.50
N LEU A 343 4.66 20.27 -17.90
CA LEU A 343 3.67 19.73 -18.85
C LEU A 343 2.24 19.79 -18.30
N VAL A 344 2.04 19.43 -17.03
CA VAL A 344 0.72 19.49 -16.37
C VAL A 344 0.26 20.95 -16.22
N GLN A 345 1.15 21.85 -15.80
CA GLN A 345 0.84 23.30 -15.74
C GLN A 345 0.48 23.86 -17.13
N GLN A 346 1.24 23.50 -18.16
CA GLN A 346 1.01 23.93 -19.54
C GLN A 346 -0.36 23.49 -20.04
N ARG A 347 -0.66 22.21 -19.90
CA ARG A 347 -1.87 21.60 -20.47
C ARG A 347 -3.17 22.04 -19.77
N LEU A 348 -3.12 22.26 -18.46
CA LEU A 348 -4.30 22.59 -17.66
C LEU A 348 -4.52 24.11 -17.52
N TYR A 349 -3.47 24.93 -17.54
CA TYR A 349 -3.58 26.35 -17.13
C TYR A 349 -2.97 27.37 -18.11
N GLU A 350 -1.90 27.06 -18.85
CA GLU A 350 -1.25 28.06 -19.74
C GLU A 350 -2.05 28.33 -21.04
N THR A 351 -3.19 27.67 -21.25
CA THR A 351 -4.08 27.90 -22.40
C THR A 351 -4.91 29.21 -22.27
N GLN A 352 -4.93 29.87 -21.10
CA GLN A 352 -5.69 31.09 -20.85
C GLN A 352 -4.80 32.37 -20.86
N PRO A 353 -4.75 33.16 -21.95
CA PRO A 353 -4.00 34.41 -21.98
C PRO A 353 -4.74 35.52 -21.20
N GLY A 354 -4.24 35.87 -20.01
CA GLY A 354 -4.72 37.03 -19.25
C GLY A 354 -4.73 36.88 -17.73
N LEU A 355 -4.53 35.67 -17.20
CA LEU A 355 -4.37 35.48 -15.75
C LEU A 355 -3.01 36.00 -15.28
N GLU A 356 -3.01 36.85 -14.25
CA GLU A 356 -1.80 37.17 -13.49
C GLU A 356 -1.28 35.94 -12.74
N THR A 357 -0.01 35.96 -12.31
CA THR A 357 0.70 34.80 -11.78
C THR A 357 0.23 34.39 -10.37
N ILE A 358 -0.92 33.74 -10.31
CA ILE A 358 -1.35 32.90 -9.18
C ILE A 358 -0.32 31.78 -8.97
N GLU A 359 -0.12 31.34 -7.72
CA GLU A 359 0.72 30.18 -7.42
C GLU A 359 0.16 28.91 -8.08
N SER A 360 0.72 28.57 -9.25
CA SER A 360 0.52 27.35 -10.04
C SER A 360 -0.01 26.18 -9.17
N PRO A 361 -1.27 25.74 -9.32
CA PRO A 361 -1.93 24.82 -8.39
C PRO A 361 -1.42 23.37 -8.50
N VAL A 362 -0.45 23.11 -9.38
CA VAL A 362 0.25 21.83 -9.48
C VAL A 362 1.22 21.67 -8.30
N ARG A 363 0.92 20.72 -7.42
CA ARG A 363 1.64 20.40 -6.18
C ARG A 363 2.43 19.10 -6.37
N VAL A 364 3.67 19.09 -5.90
CA VAL A 364 4.53 17.89 -5.82
C VAL A 364 5.18 17.91 -4.45
N ASP A 365 5.15 16.80 -3.71
CA ASP A 365 5.77 16.72 -2.38
C ASP A 365 7.31 16.68 -2.48
N GLY A 366 8.01 16.92 -1.37
CA GLY A 366 9.47 16.71 -1.31
C GLY A 366 9.87 15.24 -1.50
N SER A 367 8.96 14.31 -1.19
CA SER A 367 9.09 12.86 -1.39
C SER A 367 7.80 12.26 -1.97
N PRO A 368 7.53 12.44 -3.28
CA PRO A 368 6.31 11.93 -3.92
C PRO A 368 6.21 10.39 -3.84
N GLU A 369 7.33 9.68 -3.74
CA GLU A 369 7.40 8.22 -3.51
C GLU A 369 6.95 7.74 -2.10
N LEU A 370 6.70 8.67 -1.16
CA LEU A 370 6.27 8.37 0.21
C LEU A 370 4.84 8.83 0.52
N VAL A 371 4.25 9.66 -0.33
CA VAL A 371 2.94 10.31 -0.10
C VAL A 371 1.84 9.27 0.15
N ALA A 372 1.75 8.23 -0.69
CA ALA A 372 0.76 7.16 -0.56
C ALA A 372 0.89 6.39 0.79
N ALA A 373 2.11 6.10 1.25
CA ALA A 373 2.31 5.43 2.54
C ALA A 373 1.89 6.31 3.73
N ARG A 374 2.20 7.62 3.68
CA ARG A 374 1.77 8.58 4.71
C ARG A 374 0.24 8.73 4.73
N GLY A 375 -0.38 8.84 3.57
CA GLY A 375 -1.83 8.93 3.42
C GLY A 375 -2.58 7.71 3.96
N ALA A 376 -2.05 6.50 3.70
CA ALA A 376 -2.56 5.28 4.31
C ALA A 376 -2.45 5.30 5.85
N ALA A 377 -1.36 5.82 6.41
CA ALA A 377 -1.22 5.97 7.86
C ALA A 377 -2.24 6.97 8.45
N CYS A 378 -2.47 8.11 7.79
CA CYS A 378 -3.51 9.08 8.15
C CYS A 378 -4.90 8.44 8.15
N TRP A 379 -5.25 7.75 7.06
CA TRP A 379 -6.51 7.03 6.93
C TRP A 379 -6.70 6.00 8.05
N ALA A 380 -5.66 5.22 8.39
CA ALA A 380 -5.72 4.22 9.46
C ALA A 380 -5.96 4.86 10.84
N ALA A 381 -5.37 6.02 11.11
CA ALA A 381 -5.56 6.79 12.34
C ALA A 381 -7.00 7.34 12.44
N GLU A 382 -7.55 7.83 11.32
CA GLU A 382 -8.93 8.33 11.22
C GLU A 382 -9.95 7.19 11.38
N ALA A 383 -9.73 6.04 10.72
CA ALA A 383 -10.58 4.86 10.82
C ALA A 383 -10.71 4.33 12.26
N LEU A 384 -9.60 4.19 12.99
CA LEU A 384 -9.60 3.80 14.41
C LEU A 384 -10.26 4.86 15.31
N SER A 385 -10.14 6.14 14.97
CA SER A 385 -10.79 7.22 15.74
C SER A 385 -12.31 7.16 15.56
N ALA A 386 -12.80 7.12 14.31
CA ALA A 386 -14.22 6.99 14.01
C ALA A 386 -14.83 5.66 14.52
N ALA A 387 -14.04 4.58 14.64
CA ALA A 387 -14.47 3.37 15.34
C ALA A 387 -14.60 3.57 16.85
N THR A 388 -13.65 4.27 17.48
CA THR A 388 -13.69 4.63 18.91
C THR A 388 -14.91 5.50 19.22
N ASP A 389 -15.14 6.56 18.44
CA ASP A 389 -16.18 7.56 18.71
C ASP A 389 -17.59 6.95 18.57
N ARG A 390 -17.81 6.08 17.57
CA ARG A 390 -19.06 5.31 17.42
C ARG A 390 -19.30 4.35 18.59
N ALA A 391 -18.25 3.74 19.14
CA ALA A 391 -18.37 2.87 20.31
C ALA A 391 -18.72 3.67 21.58
N VAL A 392 -18.19 4.89 21.75
CA VAL A 392 -18.54 5.79 22.85
C VAL A 392 -20.00 6.26 22.73
N ALA A 393 -20.41 6.76 21.56
CA ALA A 393 -21.79 7.23 21.33
C ALA A 393 -22.84 6.12 21.54
N GLY A 394 -22.54 4.89 21.07
CA GLY A 394 -23.38 3.72 21.32
C GLY A 394 -23.45 3.34 22.80
N ALA A 395 -22.34 3.45 23.55
CA ALA A 395 -22.32 3.23 24.98
C ALA A 395 -23.17 4.27 25.73
N GLU A 396 -23.02 5.57 25.43
CA GLU A 396 -23.81 6.64 26.07
C GLU A 396 -25.31 6.50 25.81
N THR A 397 -25.70 6.15 24.58
CA THR A 397 -27.10 5.87 24.22
C THR A 397 -27.65 4.66 25.01
N SER A 398 -26.82 3.63 25.23
CA SER A 398 -27.19 2.45 26.04
C SER A 398 -27.27 2.70 27.56
N VAL A 399 -26.71 3.82 28.03
CA VAL A 399 -26.83 4.28 29.42
C VAL A 399 -28.08 5.13 29.59
N LEU A 400 -28.39 6.04 28.66
CA LEU A 400 -29.61 6.86 28.69
C LEU A 400 -30.88 5.99 28.66
N MET A 401 -30.90 4.94 27.83
CA MET A 401 -31.99 3.95 27.75
C MET A 401 -32.18 3.08 29.03
N ARG A 402 -31.34 3.23 30.06
CA ARG A 402 -31.48 2.51 31.35
C ARG A 402 -32.01 3.35 32.51
N VAL A 403 -32.29 4.65 32.30
CA VAL A 403 -32.63 5.59 33.38
C VAL A 403 -34.14 5.91 33.44
N SER A 404 -34.93 5.52 32.44
CA SER A 404 -36.38 5.81 32.35
C SER A 404 -37.29 4.86 33.11
N ASP A 405 -36.88 3.61 33.34
CA ASP A 405 -37.81 2.53 33.70
C ASP A 405 -37.92 2.30 35.21
N ARG A 406 -38.42 3.31 35.95
CA ARG A 406 -38.78 3.15 37.37
C ARG A 406 -39.85 4.13 37.88
N GLU A 407 -40.99 3.56 38.27
CA GLU A 407 -42.18 4.06 39.05
C GLU A 407 -43.48 3.84 38.25
N ASP A 408 -44.16 2.68 38.37
CA ASP A 408 -45.06 2.16 39.43
C ASP A 408 -46.53 2.66 39.41
N ASN A 409 -47.45 1.69 39.15
CA ASN A 409 -48.89 1.62 39.57
C ASN A 409 -49.94 2.60 38.96
N SER A 410 -51.25 2.27 38.87
CA SER A 410 -52.01 1.04 39.23
C SER A 410 -53.37 0.89 38.48
N SER A 411 -53.79 -0.37 38.21
CA SER A 411 -55.11 -1.07 38.35
C SER A 411 -56.48 -0.31 38.55
N PRO A 412 -57.68 -0.95 38.42
CA PRO A 412 -58.11 -2.24 37.78
C PRO A 412 -59.50 -2.29 37.04
N ALA A 413 -59.76 -3.42 36.34
CA ALA A 413 -61.01 -4.20 36.05
C ALA A 413 -62.47 -3.64 36.15
N SER A 414 -63.35 -3.96 35.15
CA SER A 414 -64.42 -5.02 35.24
C SER A 414 -65.47 -5.05 34.06
N SER A 415 -65.70 -6.25 33.47
CA SER A 415 -66.94 -6.83 32.84
C SER A 415 -67.87 -6.07 31.85
N ASP A 416 -67.93 -6.60 30.61
CA ASP A 416 -69.09 -7.11 29.81
C ASP A 416 -70.32 -6.24 29.39
N GLU A 417 -70.76 -6.34 28.11
CA GLU A 417 -72.04 -6.95 27.61
C GLU A 417 -72.44 -6.52 26.14
N TYR A 418 -73.20 -7.39 25.42
CA TYR A 418 -73.49 -7.52 23.95
C TYR A 418 -74.33 -6.40 23.23
N ASP A 419 -74.87 -6.43 21.98
CA ASP A 419 -75.07 -7.38 20.81
C ASP A 419 -75.54 -6.53 19.55
N VAL A 420 -75.82 -6.91 18.26
CA VAL A 420 -75.71 -8.09 17.34
C VAL A 420 -75.97 -7.66 15.83
N ASP A 421 -76.05 -8.61 14.87
CA ASP A 421 -76.64 -8.59 13.48
C ASP A 421 -75.95 -7.88 12.28
N GLY A 422 -75.95 -8.42 11.03
CA GLY A 422 -76.32 -9.78 10.55
C GLY A 422 -76.48 -9.97 9.01
N ALA A 423 -75.90 -11.04 8.42
CA ALA A 423 -76.14 -11.75 7.10
C ALA A 423 -76.24 -10.94 5.76
N GLU A 424 -75.48 -11.20 4.67
CA GLU A 424 -75.51 -12.32 3.67
C GLU A 424 -76.80 -12.39 2.79
N ALA A 425 -76.81 -12.63 1.46
CA ALA A 425 -75.80 -12.87 0.40
C ALA A 425 -76.15 -12.02 -0.88
N GLU A 426 -75.75 -12.22 -2.16
CA GLU A 426 -75.40 -13.40 -3.00
C GLU A 426 -74.58 -12.97 -4.27
N ILE A 427 -74.21 -13.89 -5.17
CA ILE A 427 -73.22 -13.72 -6.27
C ILE A 427 -73.80 -14.24 -7.61
N ASP A 428 -73.29 -13.78 -8.77
CA ASP A 428 -73.36 -14.58 -10.03
C ASP A 428 -72.07 -14.43 -10.89
N ASP A 429 -71.85 -15.39 -11.80
CA ASP A 429 -70.56 -15.77 -12.45
C ASP A 429 -70.46 -15.40 -13.95
N VAL A 430 -69.24 -15.36 -14.51
CA VAL A 430 -68.86 -15.87 -15.86
C VAL A 430 -67.34 -16.14 -15.90
N SER A 431 -66.95 -17.32 -16.39
CA SER A 431 -65.57 -17.84 -16.39
C SER A 431 -64.72 -17.49 -17.62
N ALA A 432 -63.38 -17.59 -17.48
CA ALA A 432 -62.39 -17.68 -18.58
C ALA A 432 -61.19 -18.58 -18.16
N ASP A 433 -60.44 -19.11 -19.13
CA ASP A 433 -59.72 -20.40 -18.98
C ASP A 433 -58.17 -20.34 -18.85
N SER A 434 -57.65 -21.35 -18.15
CA SER A 434 -56.31 -21.96 -18.10
C SER A 434 -55.07 -21.22 -18.65
N THR A 435 -54.07 -21.00 -17.77
CA THR A 435 -52.90 -21.92 -17.66
C THR A 435 -52.04 -21.58 -16.44
N ALA A 436 -51.57 -22.60 -15.70
CA ALA A 436 -50.71 -22.42 -14.52
C ALA A 436 -49.38 -23.17 -14.66
N GLU A 437 -48.27 -22.54 -14.26
CA GLU A 437 -46.93 -23.13 -14.27
C GLU A 437 -46.73 -24.05 -13.04
N PRO A 438 -46.13 -25.25 -13.18
CA PRO A 438 -46.03 -26.20 -12.07
C PRO A 438 -44.99 -25.78 -11.01
N PRO A 439 -45.26 -26.00 -9.71
CA PRO A 439 -44.32 -25.67 -8.63
C PRO A 439 -43.07 -26.55 -8.69
N ARG A 440 -41.91 -25.95 -8.41
CA ARG A 440 -40.62 -26.66 -8.36
C ARG A 440 -40.54 -27.51 -7.07
N PRO A 441 -39.95 -28.72 -7.12
CA PRO A 441 -39.81 -29.57 -5.93
C PRO A 441 -38.81 -28.97 -4.92
N PRO A 442 -38.95 -29.28 -3.62
CA PRO A 442 -38.00 -28.86 -2.59
C PRO A 442 -36.63 -29.52 -2.79
N VAL A 443 -35.56 -28.79 -2.46
CA VAL A 443 -34.19 -29.31 -2.45
C VAL A 443 -33.79 -29.57 -1.00
N GLU A 444 -33.63 -30.84 -0.63
CA GLU A 444 -32.96 -31.21 0.61
C GLU A 444 -31.44 -31.02 0.42
N VAL A 445 -30.83 -30.21 1.29
CA VAL A 445 -29.38 -29.94 1.28
C VAL A 445 -28.74 -30.72 2.43
N GLU A 446 -28.06 -31.82 2.12
CA GLU A 446 -27.23 -32.49 3.12
C GLU A 446 -26.07 -31.57 3.56
N PRO A 447 -25.82 -31.40 4.87
CA PRO A 447 -24.76 -30.54 5.36
C PRO A 447 -23.39 -31.15 5.07
N MET A 448 -22.61 -30.49 4.21
CA MET A 448 -21.25 -30.90 3.86
C MET A 448 -20.37 -31.01 5.12
N HIS A 449 -19.76 -32.17 5.35
CA HIS A 449 -18.95 -32.41 6.54
C HIS A 449 -17.57 -31.74 6.41
N VAL A 450 -17.48 -30.49 6.85
CA VAL A 450 -16.23 -29.72 6.87
C VAL A 450 -15.29 -30.25 7.96
N GLU A 451 -14.11 -30.74 7.57
CA GLU A 451 -13.04 -31.05 8.53
C GLU A 451 -12.51 -29.76 9.18
N PRO A 452 -12.27 -29.74 10.51
CA PRO A 452 -11.75 -28.55 11.18
C PRO A 452 -10.29 -28.28 10.77
N PRO A 453 -9.92 -27.04 10.42
CA PRO A 453 -8.59 -26.73 9.92
C PRO A 453 -7.48 -27.06 10.95
N PRO A 454 -6.31 -27.55 10.49
CA PRO A 454 -5.24 -27.98 11.40
C PRO A 454 -4.75 -26.82 12.27
N LYS A 455 -4.69 -27.05 13.59
CA LYS A 455 -4.51 -26.02 14.63
C LYS A 455 -3.11 -25.38 14.67
N ARG A 456 -2.68 -24.71 13.59
CA ARG A 456 -1.40 -23.98 13.47
C ARG A 456 -1.14 -22.99 14.63
N LYS A 457 -2.20 -22.40 15.20
CA LYS A 457 -2.10 -21.53 16.40
C LYS A 457 -1.46 -22.24 17.61
N ALA A 458 -1.74 -23.53 17.82
CA ALA A 458 -1.13 -24.31 18.91
C ALA A 458 0.38 -24.51 18.71
N LEU A 459 0.84 -24.71 17.46
CA LEU A 459 2.28 -24.81 17.16
C LEU A 459 3.02 -23.47 17.31
N LYS A 460 2.42 -22.33 16.94
CA LYS A 460 3.03 -21.00 17.19
C LYS A 460 3.22 -20.77 18.71
N VAL A 461 2.23 -21.09 19.54
CA VAL A 461 2.35 -21.01 21.02
C VAL A 461 3.41 -21.97 21.56
N ALA A 462 3.40 -23.25 21.17
CA ALA A 462 4.36 -24.23 21.66
C ALA A 462 5.82 -23.89 21.31
N LYS A 463 6.08 -23.32 20.12
CA LYS A 463 7.40 -22.83 19.73
C LYS A 463 7.88 -21.67 20.62
N LEU A 464 7.00 -20.72 20.94
CA LEU A 464 7.31 -19.60 21.84
C LEU A 464 7.61 -20.08 23.27
N SER A 465 6.84 -21.04 23.79
CA SER A 465 7.11 -21.64 25.11
C SER A 465 8.46 -22.34 25.17
N LEU A 466 8.84 -23.08 24.11
CA LEU A 466 10.14 -23.75 24.05
C LEU A 466 11.32 -22.77 23.98
N ALA A 467 11.19 -21.69 23.20
CA ALA A 467 12.21 -20.64 23.12
C ALA A 467 12.42 -19.93 24.47
N ALA A 468 11.33 -19.58 25.17
CA ALA A 468 11.42 -18.99 26.51
C ALA A 468 12.09 -19.94 27.52
N LEU A 469 11.79 -21.24 27.46
CA LEU A 469 12.37 -22.23 28.37
C LEU A 469 13.87 -22.45 28.12
N LEU A 470 14.32 -22.39 26.86
CA LEU A 470 15.75 -22.42 26.49
C LEU A 470 16.50 -21.17 26.99
N ILE A 471 15.89 -19.98 26.89
CA ILE A 471 16.46 -18.73 27.41
C ILE A 471 16.62 -18.81 28.94
N ILE A 472 15.60 -19.27 29.65
CA ILE A 472 15.65 -19.48 31.11
C ILE A 472 16.74 -20.49 31.46
N PHE A 473 16.85 -21.61 30.75
CA PHE A 473 17.86 -22.63 30.99
C PHE A 473 19.30 -22.09 30.79
N GLY A 474 19.54 -21.34 29.71
CA GLY A 474 20.84 -20.70 29.45
C GLY A 474 21.22 -19.67 30.52
N LEU A 475 20.25 -18.88 31.00
CA LEU A 475 20.46 -17.89 32.05
C LEU A 475 20.75 -18.55 33.40
N VAL A 476 20.04 -19.62 33.76
CA VAL A 476 20.34 -20.44 34.94
C VAL A 476 21.73 -21.07 34.85
N MET A 477 22.11 -21.65 33.71
CA MET A 477 23.43 -22.26 33.54
C MET A 477 24.57 -21.24 33.64
N THR A 478 24.36 -20.02 33.12
CA THR A 478 25.31 -18.91 33.23
C THR A 478 25.49 -18.49 34.69
N VAL A 479 24.40 -18.38 35.47
CA VAL A 479 24.46 -18.08 36.91
C VAL A 479 25.17 -19.20 37.70
N MET A 480 24.94 -20.47 37.37
CA MET A 480 25.62 -21.59 38.03
C MET A 480 27.13 -21.66 37.72
N GLN A 481 27.56 -21.23 36.53
CA GLN A 481 29.00 -21.14 36.21
C GLN A 481 29.68 -19.90 36.82
N GLY A 482 28.94 -18.81 37.05
CA GLY A 482 29.48 -17.54 37.55
C GLY A 482 30.05 -17.54 38.98
N PHE A 483 29.76 -18.57 39.80
CA PHE A 483 30.22 -18.66 41.19
C PHE A 483 31.41 -19.62 41.42
N GLY A 484 31.91 -20.28 40.37
CA GLY A 484 32.94 -21.34 40.46
C GLY A 484 34.38 -20.90 40.22
N GLY A 485 34.82 -19.73 40.73
CA GLY A 485 36.12 -19.13 40.39
C GLY A 485 37.01 -18.77 41.58
N SER A 486 37.76 -19.74 42.11
CA SER A 486 38.77 -19.50 43.15
C SER A 486 39.97 -18.70 42.63
N GLN A 487 40.26 -17.55 43.24
CA GLN A 487 41.46 -16.76 42.92
C GLN A 487 42.75 -17.51 43.28
N GLN A 488 43.77 -17.40 42.43
CA GLN A 488 45.14 -17.79 42.74
C GLN A 488 46.08 -16.66 42.27
N PRO A 489 47.01 -16.16 43.12
CA PRO A 489 47.66 -14.87 42.88
C PRO A 489 48.79 -14.94 41.84
N ALA A 490 48.91 -13.88 41.04
CA ALA A 490 50.03 -13.69 40.14
C ALA A 490 51.32 -13.29 40.89
N SER A 491 52.46 -13.68 40.34
CA SER A 491 53.80 -13.23 40.76
C SER A 491 54.55 -12.61 39.56
N PRO A 492 55.49 -11.67 39.78
CA PRO A 492 55.88 -10.70 38.76
C PRO A 492 56.88 -11.23 37.72
N GLY A 493 56.92 -10.55 36.57
CA GLY A 493 57.71 -10.95 35.40
C GLY A 493 59.21 -10.65 35.48
N VAL A 494 59.94 -11.17 34.50
CA VAL A 494 61.39 -11.01 34.34
C VAL A 494 61.66 -10.33 32.99
N MET A 495 62.42 -9.22 33.00
CA MET A 495 63.01 -8.63 31.81
C MET A 495 64.07 -9.55 31.20
N GLN A 496 64.17 -9.59 29.87
CA GLN A 496 65.47 -9.88 29.25
C GLN A 496 65.69 -9.03 27.99
N GLN A 497 66.92 -8.55 27.82
CA GLN A 497 67.35 -7.64 26.77
C GLN A 497 68.11 -8.36 25.63
N VAL A 498 68.01 -7.79 24.42
CA VAL A 498 69.07 -7.63 23.40
C VAL A 498 69.84 -8.89 22.94
N GLY A 499 69.79 -9.19 21.63
CA GLY A 499 70.40 -10.41 21.06
C GLY A 499 71.03 -10.34 19.65
N LYS A 500 71.28 -9.13 19.10
CA LYS A 500 71.68 -8.82 17.70
C LYS A 500 70.57 -8.93 16.65
#